data_AF-A0A822XCS8-F1
#
_entry.id   AF-A0A822XCS8-F1
#
_cell.length_a   1.000
_cell.length_b   1.000
_cell.length_c   1.000
_cell.angle_alpha   90.00
_cell.angle_beta   90.00
_cell.angle_gamma   90.00
#
_symmetry.space_group_name_H-M   'P 1'
#
loop_
_entity.id
_entity.type
_entity.pdbx_description
1 polymer ?
#
loop_
_entity_poly.entity_id
_entity_poly.type
_entity_poly.pdbx_seq_one_letter_code
_entity_poly.pdbx_strand_id
1 'polypeptide(L)'
;MKPPSFSDVDPYVESLAASNPSIRFIGLPQVDPPSPEVYNGQDGFISLFVESYKPHVRHALTHLMSPGSNADTVRVAGMVIDLFRTSMIDVANEFRIPSYLFFTSTAGLLDLMLHLPTLDTQIPTGIELKDAETELKFPTCQPSSSVLLA
;
A
#
# COMPACT_ATOMS: atom_id res chain seq x y z
N MET A 1 6.97 15.33 12.90
CA MET A 1 5.57 14.94 13.18
C MET A 1 5.60 13.76 14.13
N LYS A 2 4.91 13.81 15.28
CA LYS A 2 4.74 12.62 16.14
C LYS A 2 3.77 11.69 15.43
N PRO A 3 4.08 10.39 15.23
CA PRO A 3 3.10 9.47 14.65
C PRO A 3 1.83 9.47 15.50
N PRO A 4 0.64 9.33 14.88
CA PRO A 4 -0.61 9.27 15.64
C PRO A 4 -0.50 8.19 16.72
N SER A 5 -0.80 8.59 17.96
CA SER A 5 -0.86 7.68 19.10
C SER A 5 -2.10 6.80 18.94
N PHE A 6 -1.89 5.54 18.59
CA PHE A 6 -2.95 4.54 18.38
C PHE A 6 -3.50 3.95 19.70
N SER A 7 -3.61 4.75 20.77
CA SER A 7 -3.99 4.25 22.11
C SER A 7 -5.38 3.61 22.16
N ASP A 8 -6.25 3.90 21.18
CA ASP A 8 -7.61 3.34 21.08
C ASP A 8 -7.73 2.18 20.07
N VAL A 9 -6.63 1.83 19.37
CA VAL A 9 -6.68 0.78 18.34
C VAL A 9 -6.72 -0.60 18.95
N ASP A 10 -5.96 -0.87 20.01
CA ASP A 10 -5.88 -2.21 20.60
C ASP A 10 -7.24 -2.66 21.18
N PRO A 11 -7.97 -1.85 21.98
CA PRO A 11 -9.30 -2.23 22.48
C PRO A 11 -10.33 -2.44 21.36
N TYR A 12 -10.25 -1.64 20.28
CA TYR A 12 -11.12 -1.80 19.12
C TYR A 12 -10.82 -3.10 18.37
N VAL A 13 -9.55 -3.42 18.15
CA VAL A 13 -9.09 -4.65 17.51
C VAL A 13 -9.53 -5.87 18.32
N GLU A 14 -9.39 -5.83 19.65
CA GLU A 14 -9.85 -6.91 20.54
C GLU A 14 -11.37 -7.13 20.45
N SER A 15 -12.15 -6.05 20.50
CA SER A 15 -13.62 -6.11 20.35
C SER A 15 -14.04 -6.68 18.98
N LEU A 16 -13.35 -6.26 17.91
CA LEU A 16 -13.64 -6.72 16.56
C LEU A 16 -13.27 -8.20 16.37
N ALA A 17 -12.13 -8.63 16.93
CA ALA A 17 -11.71 -10.03 16.95
C ALA A 17 -12.73 -10.91 17.71
N ALA A 18 -13.22 -10.44 18.85
CA ALA A 18 -14.21 -11.17 19.66
C ALA A 18 -15.56 -11.32 18.96
N SER A 19 -15.95 -10.33 18.13
CA SER A 19 -17.22 -10.34 17.40
C SER A 19 -17.16 -11.01 16.01
N ASN A 20 -15.95 -11.25 15.46
CA ASN A 20 -15.77 -11.78 14.10
C ASN A 20 -14.79 -12.97 14.09
N PRO A 21 -15.24 -14.20 14.37
CA PRO A 21 -14.36 -15.36 14.47
C PRO A 21 -13.68 -15.75 13.15
N SER A 22 -14.16 -15.24 12.00
CA SER A 22 -13.55 -15.44 10.69
C SER A 22 -12.37 -14.49 10.42
N ILE A 23 -12.17 -13.46 11.25
CA ILE A 23 -11.11 -12.46 11.09
C ILE A 23 -10.10 -12.64 12.22
N ARG A 24 -8.84 -12.90 11.88
CA ARG A 24 -7.74 -12.97 12.84
C ARG A 24 -6.83 -11.76 12.67
N PHE A 25 -6.62 -11.05 13.76
CA PHE A 25 -5.67 -9.93 13.82
C PHE A 25 -4.29 -10.45 14.23
N ILE A 26 -3.24 -9.95 13.56
CA ILE A 26 -1.85 -10.30 13.84
C ILE A 26 -1.09 -8.98 13.99
N GLY A 27 -0.67 -8.68 15.22
CA GLY A 27 0.21 -7.55 15.49
C GLY A 27 1.60 -7.82 14.93
N LEU A 28 2.14 -6.87 14.17
CA LEU A 28 3.53 -6.90 13.73
C LEU A 28 4.42 -6.16 14.76
N PRO A 29 5.68 -6.58 14.94
CA PRO A 29 6.63 -5.86 15.78
C PRO A 29 6.79 -4.41 15.31
N GLN A 30 6.99 -3.49 16.24
CA GLN A 30 7.31 -2.10 15.91
C GLN A 30 8.67 -2.03 15.22
N VAL A 31 8.76 -1.18 14.20
CA VAL A 31 10.00 -0.84 13.51
C VAL A 31 10.32 0.62 13.71
N ASP A 32 11.61 0.94 13.76
CA ASP A 32 12.05 2.32 13.84
C ASP A 32 11.67 3.07 12.54
N PRO A 33 11.24 4.35 12.65
CA PRO A 33 10.96 5.16 11.48
C PRO A 33 12.25 5.43 10.69
N PRO A 34 12.17 5.57 9.35
CA PRO A 34 13.33 5.93 8.54
C PRO A 34 13.91 7.30 8.95
N SER A 35 15.22 7.47 8.80
CA SER A 35 15.88 8.75 9.06
C SER A 35 15.27 9.85 8.17
N PRO A 36 15.02 11.06 8.68
CA PRO A 36 14.55 12.20 7.87
C PRO A 36 15.43 12.53 6.66
N GLU A 37 16.69 12.11 6.67
CA GLU A 37 17.67 12.37 5.61
C GLU A 37 17.50 11.46 4.38
N VAL A 38 16.75 10.36 4.50
CA VAL A 38 16.66 9.33 3.43
C VAL A 38 15.37 9.39 2.62
N TYR A 39 14.46 10.31 2.92
CA TYR A 39 13.20 10.47 2.17
C TYR A 39 12.84 11.93 1.91
N ASN A 40 12.02 12.14 0.89
CA ASN A 40 11.41 13.42 0.58
C ASN A 40 9.89 13.31 0.67
N GLY A 41 9.26 14.27 1.34
CA GLY A 41 7.80 14.33 1.48
C GLY A 41 7.20 13.17 2.28
N GLN A 42 5.87 13.20 2.39
CA GLN A 42 5.11 12.21 3.16
C GLN A 42 5.09 10.83 2.47
N ASP A 43 5.01 10.80 1.13
CA ASP A 43 4.94 9.55 0.37
C ASP A 43 6.26 8.76 0.43
N GLY A 44 7.40 9.46 0.41
CA GLY A 44 8.72 8.84 0.59
C GLY A 44 8.88 8.24 1.99
N PHE A 45 8.43 8.95 3.03
CA PHE A 45 8.41 8.43 4.40
C PHE A 45 7.56 7.16 4.49
N ILE A 46 6.31 7.21 4.01
CA ILE A 46 5.39 6.07 4.07
C ILE A 46 5.99 4.88 3.32
N SER A 47 6.51 5.08 2.12
CA SER A 47 7.10 4.01 1.31
C SER A 47 8.23 3.29 2.05
N LEU A 48 9.24 4.02 2.54
CA LEU A 48 10.37 3.43 3.28
C LEU A 48 9.93 2.79 4.60
N PHE A 49 9.01 3.44 5.31
CA PHE A 49 8.47 2.89 6.56
C PHE A 49 7.70 1.60 6.33
N VAL A 50 6.96 1.49 5.23
CA VAL A 50 6.28 0.24 4.87
C VAL A 50 7.29 -0.83 4.48
N GLU A 51 8.32 -0.49 3.70
CA GLU A 51 9.35 -1.45 3.29
C GLU A 51 10.09 -2.09 4.46
N SER A 52 10.32 -1.34 5.55
CA SER A 52 10.98 -1.90 6.75
C SER A 52 10.17 -3.01 7.43
N TYR A 53 8.86 -3.12 7.17
CA TYR A 53 8.03 -4.23 7.66
C TYR A 53 8.13 -5.51 6.82
N LYS A 54 8.78 -5.50 5.64
CA LYS A 54 8.89 -6.69 4.76
C LYS A 54 9.35 -7.95 5.52
N PRO A 55 10.39 -7.91 6.39
CA PRO A 55 10.81 -9.08 7.17
C PRO A 55 9.75 -9.61 8.14
N HIS A 56 8.96 -8.72 8.75
CA HIS A 56 7.92 -9.10 9.70
C HIS A 56 6.70 -9.72 9.01
N VAL A 57 6.29 -9.16 7.86
CA VAL A 57 5.22 -9.75 7.03
C VAL A 57 5.65 -11.12 6.51
N ARG A 58 6.90 -11.25 6.04
CA ARG A 58 7.47 -12.54 5.62
C ARG A 58 7.40 -13.57 6.75
N HIS A 59 7.83 -13.18 7.96
CA HIS A 59 7.77 -14.08 9.12
C HIS A 59 6.34 -14.50 9.46
N ALA A 60 5.39 -13.56 9.45
CA ALA A 60 3.97 -13.85 9.70
C ALA A 60 3.39 -14.82 8.67
N LEU A 61 3.67 -14.63 7.38
CA LEU A 61 3.24 -15.54 6.32
C LEU A 61 3.85 -16.93 6.46
N THR A 62 5.15 -17.03 6.77
CA THR A 62 5.80 -18.32 7.04
C THR A 62 5.10 -19.06 8.18
N HIS A 63 4.78 -18.37 9.28
CA HIS A 63 4.07 -18.98 10.41
C HIS A 63 2.65 -19.42 10.04
N LEU A 64 1.90 -18.59 9.31
CA LEU A 64 0.54 -18.90 8.85
C LEU A 64 0.47 -20.08 7.86
N MET A 65 1.54 -20.28 7.08
CA MET A 65 1.62 -21.34 6.08
C MET A 65 2.35 -22.58 6.59
N SER A 66 2.80 -22.58 7.86
CA SER A 66 3.52 -23.72 8.44
C SER A 66 2.55 -24.86 8.83
N PRO A 67 2.92 -26.13 8.58
CA PRO A 67 2.14 -27.30 8.99
C PRO A 67 1.93 -27.33 10.51
N GLY A 68 0.72 -27.61 10.99
CA GLY A 68 0.42 -27.66 12.43
C GLY A 68 0.13 -26.32 13.10
N SER A 69 0.15 -25.20 12.37
CA SER A 69 -0.72 -24.08 12.72
C SER A 69 -2.19 -24.52 12.50
N ASN A 70 -3.21 -23.79 12.98
CA ASN A 70 -4.63 -24.10 12.69
C ASN A 70 -4.98 -24.13 11.16
N ALA A 71 -3.97 -24.08 10.29
CA ALA A 71 -3.98 -24.10 8.84
C ALA A 71 -4.04 -25.50 8.20
N ASP A 72 -4.12 -26.60 8.96
CA ASP A 72 -4.38 -27.93 8.37
C ASP A 72 -5.70 -27.97 7.55
N THR A 73 -6.55 -26.94 7.68
CA THR A 73 -7.76 -26.72 6.86
C THR A 73 -7.79 -25.42 6.05
N VAL A 74 -6.84 -24.48 6.19
CA VAL A 74 -6.93 -23.14 5.58
C VAL A 74 -5.65 -22.75 4.85
N ARG A 75 -5.70 -22.80 3.52
CA ARG A 75 -4.63 -22.33 2.63
C ARG A 75 -4.74 -20.82 2.40
N VAL A 76 -3.62 -20.09 2.55
CA VAL A 76 -3.54 -18.68 2.14
C VAL A 76 -3.76 -18.58 0.63
N ALA A 77 -4.85 -17.92 0.22
CA ALA A 77 -5.26 -17.82 -1.18
C ALA A 77 -4.70 -16.58 -1.90
N GLY A 78 -4.25 -15.58 -1.15
CA GLY A 78 -3.76 -14.32 -1.68
C GLY A 78 -3.57 -13.28 -0.59
N MET A 79 -3.02 -12.13 -0.98
CA MET A 79 -2.81 -10.99 -0.09
C MET A 79 -3.56 -9.79 -0.64
N VAL A 80 -4.37 -9.15 0.20
CA VAL A 80 -5.04 -7.88 -0.13
C VAL A 80 -4.22 -6.74 0.45
N ILE A 81 -3.88 -5.76 -0.38
CA ILE A 81 -3.02 -4.63 -0.03
C ILE A 81 -3.66 -3.30 -0.42
N ASP A 82 -3.29 -2.22 0.24
CA ASP A 82 -3.63 -0.86 -0.19
C ASP A 82 -2.55 -0.24 -1.09
N LEU A 83 -2.85 0.93 -1.63
CA LEU A 83 -1.99 1.70 -2.54
C LEU A 83 -0.58 1.96 -1.99
N PHE A 84 -0.44 2.22 -0.68
CA PHE A 84 0.84 2.52 -0.05
C PHE A 84 1.58 1.26 0.41
N ARG A 85 0.97 0.07 0.26
CA ARG A 85 1.53 -1.23 0.66
C ARG A 85 1.96 -2.09 -0.53
N THR A 86 2.07 -1.51 -1.71
CA THR A 86 2.48 -2.19 -2.95
C THR A 86 3.84 -2.86 -2.86
N SER A 87 4.75 -2.36 -2.02
CA SER A 87 6.04 -3.03 -1.78
C SER A 87 5.90 -4.43 -1.16
N MET A 88 4.76 -4.76 -0.53
CA MET A 88 4.50 -6.10 0.00
C MET A 88 4.24 -7.13 -1.11
N ILE A 89 3.93 -6.70 -2.34
CA ILE A 89 3.77 -7.61 -3.49
C ILE A 89 5.02 -8.49 -3.65
N ASP A 90 6.21 -7.94 -3.45
CA ASP A 90 7.48 -8.68 -3.48
C ASP A 90 7.46 -9.86 -2.51
N VAL A 91 6.98 -9.62 -1.28
CA VAL A 91 6.87 -10.66 -0.25
C VAL A 91 5.85 -11.72 -0.66
N ALA A 92 4.65 -11.33 -1.13
CA ALA A 92 3.66 -12.29 -1.61
C ALA A 92 4.18 -13.16 -2.77
N ASN A 93 4.98 -12.58 -3.67
CA ASN A 93 5.61 -13.32 -4.78
C ASN A 93 6.57 -14.41 -4.28
N GLU A 94 7.31 -14.17 -3.19
CA GLU A 94 8.18 -15.19 -2.57
C GLU A 94 7.39 -16.43 -2.12
N PHE A 95 6.15 -16.25 -1.65
CA PHE A 95 5.26 -17.34 -1.24
C PHE A 95 4.36 -17.87 -2.36
N ARG A 96 4.50 -17.33 -3.59
CA ARG A 96 3.69 -17.69 -4.77
C ARG A 96 2.18 -17.52 -4.54
N ILE A 97 1.79 -16.47 -3.82
CA ILE A 97 0.38 -16.12 -3.62
C ILE A 97 0.04 -14.86 -4.44
N PRO A 98 -1.16 -14.78 -5.04
CA PRO A 98 -1.58 -13.59 -5.78
C PRO A 98 -1.77 -12.39 -4.84
N SER A 99 -1.50 -11.18 -5.35
CA SER A 99 -1.80 -9.93 -4.66
C SER A 99 -3.00 -9.23 -5.29
N TYR A 100 -3.87 -8.67 -4.46
CA TYR A 100 -5.04 -7.90 -4.87
C TYR A 100 -4.96 -6.49 -4.27
N LEU A 101 -5.06 -5.48 -5.13
CA LEU A 101 -5.06 -4.08 -4.70
C LEU A 101 -6.48 -3.64 -4.30
N PHE A 102 -6.67 -3.31 -3.03
CA PHE A 102 -7.83 -2.57 -2.56
C PHE A 102 -7.53 -1.07 -2.62
N PHE A 103 -8.02 -0.43 -3.67
CA PHE A 103 -7.81 1.00 -3.89
C PHE A 103 -8.91 1.81 -3.18
N THR A 104 -8.53 2.51 -2.10
CA THR A 104 -9.48 3.20 -1.21
C THR A 104 -10.01 4.53 -1.76
N SER A 105 -9.45 5.01 -2.87
CA SER A 105 -9.82 6.29 -3.50
C SER A 105 -10.66 6.07 -4.77
N THR A 106 -10.93 7.13 -5.51
CA THR A 106 -11.80 7.12 -6.69
C THR A 106 -11.15 6.43 -7.88
N ALA A 107 -11.98 5.97 -8.83
CA ALA A 107 -11.51 5.43 -10.10
C ALA A 107 -10.68 6.45 -10.90
N GLY A 108 -10.95 7.75 -10.77
CA GLY A 108 -10.16 8.80 -11.43
C GLY A 108 -8.73 8.90 -10.89
N LEU A 109 -8.55 8.79 -9.57
CA LEU A 109 -7.20 8.74 -9.00
C LEU A 109 -6.48 7.43 -9.38
N LEU A 110 -7.20 6.31 -9.43
CA LEU A 110 -6.63 5.04 -9.92
C LEU A 110 -6.17 5.16 -11.38
N ASP A 111 -6.99 5.75 -12.25
CA ASP A 111 -6.66 5.97 -13.65
C ASP A 111 -5.42 6.86 -13.80
N LEU A 112 -5.35 7.95 -13.02
CA LEU A 112 -4.14 8.79 -12.95
C LEU A 112 -2.91 7.98 -12.53
N MET A 113 -2.99 7.22 -11.44
CA MET A 113 -1.87 6.41 -10.94
C MET A 113 -1.37 5.40 -11.98
N LEU A 114 -2.29 4.76 -12.70
CA LEU A 114 -1.95 3.83 -13.78
C LEU A 114 -1.35 4.53 -15.01
N HIS A 115 -1.68 5.81 -15.22
CA HIS A 115 -1.18 6.62 -16.33
C HIS A 115 0.15 7.33 -16.04
N LEU A 116 0.55 7.48 -14.77
CA LEU A 116 1.81 8.13 -14.37
C LEU A 116 3.05 7.60 -15.11
N PRO A 117 3.26 6.27 -15.31
CA PRO A 117 4.43 5.79 -16.05
C PRO A 117 4.46 6.26 -17.51
N THR A 118 3.28 6.45 -18.12
CA THR A 118 3.18 6.96 -19.48
C THR A 118 3.51 8.45 -19.52
N LEU A 119 3.01 9.23 -18.55
CA LEU A 119 3.33 10.65 -18.43
C LEU A 119 4.83 10.88 -18.19
N ASP A 120 5.45 10.07 -17.35
CA ASP A 120 6.88 10.12 -17.05
C ASP A 120 7.74 9.93 -18.32
N THR A 121 7.30 9.08 -19.26
CA THR A 121 8.00 8.92 -20.55
C THR A 121 7.74 10.04 -21.55
N GLN A 122 6.62 10.74 -21.43
CA GLN A 122 6.23 11.81 -22.36
C GLN A 122 6.80 13.17 -21.97
N ILE A 123 7.01 13.39 -20.66
CA ILE A 123 7.53 14.65 -20.15
C ILE A 123 9.06 14.62 -20.23
N PRO A 124 9.69 15.59 -20.94
CA PRO A 124 11.14 15.67 -21.00
C PRO A 124 11.76 15.81 -19.60
N THR A 125 12.88 15.14 -19.39
CA THR A 125 13.63 15.18 -18.13
C THR A 125 13.95 16.63 -17.74
N GLY A 126 13.54 17.04 -16.52
CA GLY A 126 13.79 18.39 -15.98
C GLY A 126 12.62 19.37 -16.15
N ILE A 127 11.51 18.95 -16.74
CA ILE A 127 10.26 19.72 -16.75
C ILE A 127 9.33 19.10 -15.72
N GLU A 128 8.80 19.93 -14.81
CA GLU A 128 7.78 19.46 -13.86
C GLU A 128 6.44 19.24 -14.56
N LEU A 129 5.64 18.31 -14.05
CA LEU A 129 4.31 18.00 -14.60
C LEU A 129 3.40 19.24 -14.71
N LYS A 130 3.58 20.20 -13.79
CA LYS A 130 2.85 21.48 -13.76
C LYS A 130 3.29 22.46 -14.86
N ASP A 131 4.54 22.34 -15.30
CA ASP A 131 5.18 23.22 -16.30
C ASP A 131 5.14 22.61 -17.70
N ALA A 132 4.76 21.33 -17.81
CA ALA A 132 4.53 20.65 -19.07
C ALA A 132 3.18 21.10 -19.66
N GLU A 133 3.18 21.67 -20.87
CA GLU A 133 1.96 21.98 -21.64
C GLU A 133 1.30 20.70 -22.22
N THR A 134 1.16 19.67 -21.38
CA THR A 134 0.62 18.37 -21.79
C THR A 134 -0.82 18.25 -21.30
N GLU A 135 -1.78 18.14 -22.22
CA GLU A 135 -3.14 17.80 -21.83
C GLU A 135 -3.17 16.38 -21.21
N LEU A 136 -3.49 16.30 -19.92
CA LEU A 136 -3.75 15.02 -19.24
C LEU A 136 -5.01 14.38 -19.84
N LYS A 137 -4.81 13.45 -20.76
CA LYS A 137 -5.88 12.66 -21.36
C LYS A 137 -6.11 11.40 -20.54
N PHE A 138 -7.07 11.45 -19.63
CA PHE A 138 -7.52 10.29 -18.88
C PHE A 138 -8.39 9.40 -19.77
N PRO A 139 -8.04 8.12 -19.99
CA PRO A 139 -8.83 7.23 -20.84
C PRO A 139 -10.24 6.98 -20.30
N THR A 140 -10.48 7.16 -18.99
CA THR A 140 -11.80 6.93 -18.37
C THR A 140 -12.63 8.19 -18.15
N CYS A 141 -12.05 9.39 -18.32
CA CYS A 141 -12.73 10.65 -18.11
C CYS A 141 -12.94 11.37 -19.45
N GLN A 142 -14.18 11.57 -19.86
CA GLN A 142 -14.49 12.48 -20.98
C GLN A 142 -13.89 13.87 -20.65
N PRO A 143 -13.41 14.63 -21.65
CA PRO A 143 -12.75 15.91 -21.40
C PRO A 143 -13.78 16.90 -20.85
N SER A 144 -13.83 17.00 -19.53
CA SER A 144 -14.36 18.17 -18.83
C SER A 144 -13.20 19.14 -18.73
N SER A 145 -13.40 20.35 -19.26
CA SER A 145 -12.40 21.42 -19.33
C SER A 145 -11.51 21.48 -18.08
N SER A 146 -10.20 21.37 -18.33
CA SER A 146 -9.11 21.82 -17.47
C SER A 146 -9.14 21.31 -16.03
N VAL A 147 -8.62 20.10 -15.80
CA VAL A 147 -8.05 19.76 -14.49
C VAL A 147 -6.73 20.51 -14.36
N LEU A 148 -6.79 21.77 -13.93
CA LEU A 148 -5.62 22.49 -13.45
C LEU A 148 -5.24 21.91 -12.08
N LEU A 149 -4.10 21.22 -12.01
CA LEU A 149 -3.42 20.98 -10.75
C LEU A 149 -2.89 22.34 -10.27
N ALA A 150 -3.56 22.91 -9.27
CA ALA A 150 -3.08 24.07 -8.51
C ALA A 150 -2.20 23.63 -7.34
#